data_AF-A0A0L0CTH5-F1
#
_entry.id   AF-A0A0L0CTH5-F1
#
_cell.length_a   1.000
_cell.length_b   1.000
_cell.length_c   1.000
_cell.angle_alpha   90.00
_cell.angle_beta   90.00
_cell.angle_gamma   90.00
#
_symmetry.space_group_name_H-M   'P 1'
#
loop_
_entity.id
_entity.type
_entity.pdbx_description
1 polymer ?
#
loop_
_entity_poly.entity_id
_entity_poly.type
_entity_poly.pdbx_seq_one_letter_code
_entity_poly.pdbx_strand_id
1 'polypeptide(L)'
;MPKYDSDEDMNSVKENFDRQTSQRFEEYEERMITQRQKYKEQRDQDIQKIILKDKIKKSLEEKVEKCCLICGCGLGGGVAPFVGLFGGLAVNEMKKVAAAAATEAGIKKAIEGVGSIFELNVESTIQWREIIHAGNYNQKMLLSDIVNVLNNGCEDGPSSAGPLFCQVSKSFTEKSQRPVFTKTISEMAGNAAEAAGKAANEKYAEMTSVGTICSDPIVISAIVVVIIAVILLIIYLILRYRRKQKMNKKLPYTKLLNQ
;
A
#
# COMPACT_ATOMS: atom_id res chain seq x y z
N MET A 1 -81.64 -60.90 24.54
CA MET A 1 -80.28 -60.43 24.22
C MET A 1 -79.31 -61.24 25.05
N PRO A 2 -78.57 -62.19 24.44
CA PRO A 2 -77.57 -62.97 25.17
C PRO A 2 -76.46 -62.01 25.62
N LYS A 3 -76.02 -62.13 26.87
CA LYS A 3 -74.86 -61.37 27.40
C LYS A 3 -73.59 -62.02 26.86
N TYR A 4 -72.94 -61.34 25.92
CA TYR A 4 -71.65 -61.73 25.32
C TYR A 4 -70.43 -61.30 26.18
N ASP A 5 -70.62 -61.02 27.46
CA ASP A 5 -69.54 -60.57 28.36
C ASP A 5 -68.68 -61.73 28.89
N SER A 6 -68.97 -62.98 28.53
CA SER A 6 -68.33 -64.17 29.12
C SER A 6 -68.01 -65.26 28.09
N ASP A 7 -67.93 -64.90 26.81
CA ASP A 7 -67.39 -65.81 25.78
C ASP A 7 -65.87 -65.81 25.89
N GLU A 8 -65.31 -66.94 26.30
CA GLU A 8 -63.88 -67.20 26.48
C GLU A 8 -63.09 -66.85 25.21
N ASP A 9 -63.68 -67.13 24.04
CA ASP A 9 -63.13 -66.80 22.73
C ASP A 9 -63.05 -65.29 22.49
N MET A 10 -64.10 -64.52 22.82
CA MET A 10 -64.12 -63.06 22.64
C MET A 10 -63.15 -62.34 23.57
N ASN A 11 -62.97 -62.87 24.79
CA ASN A 11 -62.02 -62.32 25.74
C ASN A 11 -60.57 -62.56 25.29
N SER A 12 -60.28 -63.72 24.70
CA SER A 12 -58.95 -64.04 24.15
C SER A 12 -58.56 -63.16 22.95
N VAL A 13 -59.52 -62.80 22.10
CA VAL A 13 -59.31 -61.88 20.96
C VAL A 13 -59.05 -60.47 21.47
N LYS A 14 -59.82 -60.02 22.46
CA LYS A 14 -59.63 -58.70 23.08
C LYS A 14 -58.25 -58.56 23.74
N GLU A 15 -57.81 -59.54 24.52
CA GLU A 15 -56.46 -59.54 25.12
C GLU A 15 -55.35 -59.54 24.07
N ASN A 16 -55.52 -60.26 22.95
CA ASN A 16 -54.54 -60.25 21.87
C ASN A 16 -54.47 -58.90 21.15
N PHE A 17 -55.62 -58.24 20.95
CA PHE A 17 -55.68 -56.89 20.39
C PHE A 17 -55.03 -55.88 21.33
N ASP A 18 -55.34 -55.92 22.62
CA ASP A 18 -54.74 -55.02 23.62
C ASP A 18 -53.22 -55.23 23.71
N ARG A 19 -52.76 -56.49 23.69
CA ARG A 19 -51.32 -56.82 23.68
C ARG A 19 -50.60 -56.32 22.43
N GLN A 20 -51.17 -56.55 21.23
CA GLN A 20 -50.60 -56.04 19.99
C GLN A 20 -50.61 -54.51 19.93
N THR A 21 -51.66 -53.88 20.45
CA THR A 21 -51.80 -52.44 20.50
C THR A 21 -50.77 -51.82 21.44
N SER A 22 -50.54 -52.43 22.61
CA SER A 22 -49.50 -52.02 23.56
C SER A 22 -48.10 -52.10 22.96
N GLN A 23 -47.76 -53.18 22.25
CA GLN A 23 -46.46 -53.32 21.58
C GLN A 23 -46.22 -52.26 20.51
N ARG A 24 -47.24 -51.92 19.71
CA ARG A 24 -47.11 -50.84 18.70
C ARG A 24 -46.93 -49.48 19.35
N PHE A 25 -47.56 -49.23 20.50
CA PHE A 25 -47.38 -47.98 21.23
C PHE A 25 -45.96 -47.85 21.76
N GLU A 26 -45.39 -48.90 22.35
CA GLU A 26 -43.99 -48.93 22.79
C GLU A 26 -43.01 -48.72 21.60
N GLU A 27 -43.19 -49.45 20.49
CA GLU A 27 -42.37 -49.27 19.28
C GLU A 27 -42.51 -47.87 18.65
N TYR A 28 -43.67 -47.23 18.78
CA TYR A 28 -43.89 -45.87 18.29
C TYR A 28 -43.21 -44.83 19.20
N GLU A 29 -43.27 -45.03 20.52
CA GLU A 29 -42.56 -44.19 21.49
C GLU A 29 -41.04 -44.30 21.34
N GLU A 30 -40.48 -45.50 21.20
CA GLU A 30 -39.05 -45.70 20.99
C GLU A 30 -38.55 -45.06 19.70
N ARG A 31 -39.32 -45.18 18.60
CA ARG A 31 -39.01 -44.49 17.33
C ARG A 31 -39.10 -42.97 17.47
N MET A 32 -40.08 -42.47 18.21
CA MET A 32 -40.21 -41.04 18.48
C MET A 32 -39.04 -40.49 19.30
N ILE A 33 -38.61 -41.22 20.33
CA ILE A 33 -37.48 -40.83 21.19
C ILE A 33 -36.18 -40.82 20.38
N THR A 34 -35.90 -41.89 19.63
CA THR A 34 -34.69 -42.01 18.81
C THR A 34 -34.63 -40.96 17.71
N GLN A 35 -35.74 -40.65 17.04
CA GLN A 35 -35.78 -39.58 16.03
C GLN A 35 -35.55 -38.20 16.65
N ARG A 36 -36.17 -37.89 17.80
CA ARG A 36 -35.90 -36.61 18.51
C ARG A 36 -34.43 -36.46 18.91
N GLN A 37 -33.77 -37.54 19.34
CA GLN A 37 -32.35 -37.52 19.66
C GLN A 37 -31.50 -37.21 18.42
N LYS A 38 -31.76 -37.88 17.29
CA LYS A 38 -31.06 -37.61 16.02
C LYS A 38 -31.16 -36.16 15.56
N TYR A 39 -32.36 -35.58 15.60
CA TYR A 39 -32.54 -34.17 15.23
C TYR A 39 -31.86 -33.19 16.18
N LYS A 40 -31.80 -33.50 17.49
CA LYS A 40 -31.06 -32.69 18.48
C LYS A 40 -29.56 -32.70 18.17
N GLU A 41 -28.97 -33.87 17.97
CA GLU A 41 -27.54 -33.99 17.62
C GLU A 41 -27.21 -33.29 16.31
N GLN A 42 -28.07 -33.43 15.29
CA GLN A 42 -27.87 -32.79 14.01
C GLN A 42 -27.91 -31.26 14.12
N ARG A 43 -28.85 -30.70 14.90
CA ARG A 43 -28.86 -29.25 15.18
C ARG A 43 -27.63 -28.79 15.94
N ASP A 44 -27.20 -29.53 16.96
CA ASP A 44 -26.03 -29.15 17.76
C ASP A 44 -24.75 -29.15 16.90
N GLN A 45 -24.61 -30.10 15.99
CA GLN A 45 -23.51 -30.12 15.01
C GLN A 45 -23.55 -28.94 14.06
N ASP A 46 -24.72 -28.57 13.53
CA ASP A 46 -24.86 -27.42 12.63
C ASP A 46 -24.61 -26.09 13.36
N ILE A 47 -25.06 -25.96 14.61
CA ILE A 47 -24.78 -24.81 15.47
C ILE A 47 -23.27 -24.68 15.71
N GLN A 48 -22.58 -25.77 16.08
CA GLN A 48 -21.13 -25.74 16.24
C GLN A 48 -20.41 -25.33 14.96
N LYS A 49 -20.88 -25.80 13.79
CA LYS A 49 -20.32 -25.45 12.48
C LYS A 49 -20.50 -23.97 12.12
N ILE A 50 -21.65 -23.39 12.50
CA ILE A 50 -21.93 -21.96 12.32
C ILE A 50 -21.02 -21.13 13.22
N ILE A 51 -20.91 -21.47 14.51
CA ILE A 51 -20.03 -20.78 15.47
C ILE A 51 -18.57 -20.82 15.00
N LEU A 52 -18.11 -21.98 14.53
CA LEU A 52 -16.73 -22.15 14.07
C LEU A 52 -16.45 -21.34 12.79
N LYS A 53 -17.41 -21.28 11.85
CA LYS A 53 -17.33 -20.39 10.69
C LYS A 53 -17.32 -18.92 11.07
N ASP A 54 -18.15 -18.50 12.03
CA ASP A 54 -18.23 -17.11 12.46
C ASP A 54 -16.94 -16.66 13.15
N LYS A 55 -16.35 -17.55 13.97
CA LYS A 55 -15.03 -17.32 14.59
C LYS A 55 -13.91 -17.18 13.56
N ILE A 56 -13.91 -18.00 12.50
CA ILE A 56 -12.93 -17.89 11.40
C ILE A 56 -13.13 -16.56 10.65
N LYS A 57 -14.37 -16.19 10.32
CA LYS A 57 -14.67 -14.91 9.66
C LYS A 57 -14.23 -13.71 10.49
N LYS A 58 -14.59 -13.66 11.78
CA LYS A 58 -14.13 -12.61 12.70
C LYS A 58 -12.60 -12.55 12.79
N SER A 59 -11.93 -13.69 12.86
CA SER A 59 -10.45 -13.72 12.87
C SER A 59 -9.80 -13.28 11.55
N LEU A 60 -10.50 -13.46 10.42
CA LEU A 60 -10.04 -13.01 9.12
C LEU A 60 -10.29 -11.50 8.96
N GLU A 61 -11.46 -11.00 9.36
CA GLU A 61 -11.77 -9.58 9.38
C GLU A 61 -10.80 -8.83 10.30
N GLU A 62 -10.57 -9.31 11.53
CA GLU A 62 -9.62 -8.69 12.47
C GLU A 62 -8.17 -8.71 11.93
N LYS A 63 -7.76 -9.77 11.21
CA LYS A 63 -6.44 -9.85 10.57
C LYS A 63 -6.33 -8.95 9.34
N VAL A 64 -7.38 -8.84 8.54
CA VAL A 64 -7.41 -7.96 7.36
C VAL A 64 -7.43 -6.49 7.81
N GLU A 65 -8.18 -6.15 8.85
CA GLU A 65 -8.20 -4.81 9.45
C GLU A 65 -6.85 -4.45 10.07
N LYS A 66 -6.22 -5.36 10.83
CA LYS A 66 -4.83 -5.17 11.31
C LYS A 66 -3.82 -5.06 10.18
N CYS A 67 -3.98 -5.81 9.08
CA CYS A 67 -3.08 -5.74 7.92
C CYS A 67 -3.26 -4.42 7.14
N CYS A 68 -4.49 -3.91 7.04
CA CYS A 68 -4.77 -2.63 6.41
C CYS A 68 -4.33 -1.43 7.29
N LEU A 69 -4.46 -1.55 8.61
CA LEU A 69 -3.93 -0.57 9.57
C LEU A 69 -2.39 -0.56 9.60
N ILE A 70 -1.75 -1.72 9.49
CA ILE A 70 -0.28 -1.85 9.37
C ILE A 70 0.24 -1.36 8.01
N CYS A 71 -0.56 -1.47 6.94
CA CYS A 71 -0.21 -0.93 5.63
C CYS A 71 -0.54 0.58 5.51
N GLY A 72 -1.44 1.09 6.36
CA GLY A 72 -1.93 2.47 6.33
C GLY A 72 -1.19 3.45 7.26
N CYS A 73 -0.60 3.00 8.38
CA CYS A 73 0.12 3.87 9.31
C CYS A 73 1.30 3.15 10.00
N GLY A 74 2.52 3.66 9.81
CA GLY A 74 3.71 3.30 10.62
C GLY A 74 4.93 2.99 9.74
N LEU A 75 5.78 3.94 9.38
CA LEU A 75 6.91 4.36 10.24
C LEU A 75 7.48 3.19 11.06
N GLY A 76 8.54 2.57 10.54
CA GLY A 76 9.50 1.80 11.34
C GLY A 76 9.39 0.28 11.26
N GLY A 77 10.14 -0.32 10.33
CA GLY A 77 10.82 -1.61 10.53
C GLY A 77 9.97 -2.89 10.56
N GLY A 78 9.87 -3.58 9.42
CA GLY A 78 9.38 -4.96 9.39
C GLY A 78 8.85 -5.38 8.01
N VAL A 79 9.75 -5.59 7.06
CA VAL A 79 9.44 -6.08 5.71
C VAL A 79 8.80 -7.47 5.81
N ALA A 80 7.51 -7.60 5.50
CA ALA A 80 6.92 -8.89 5.17
C ALA A 80 7.20 -9.20 3.68
N PRO A 81 7.75 -10.37 3.33
CA PRO A 81 8.42 -10.63 2.05
C PRO A 81 7.48 -10.78 0.83
N PHE A 82 6.16 -10.61 0.98
CA PHE A 82 5.21 -10.85 -0.12
C PHE A 82 5.03 -9.67 -1.09
N VAL A 83 5.56 -8.48 -0.77
CA VAL A 83 5.65 -7.34 -1.72
C VAL A 83 7.05 -7.26 -2.37
N GLY A 84 7.96 -8.19 -2.02
CA GLY A 84 9.41 -8.01 -2.12
C GLY A 84 10.02 -8.01 -3.52
N LEU A 85 9.38 -8.61 -4.54
CA LEU A 85 10.03 -8.77 -5.86
C LEU A 85 9.50 -7.82 -6.94
N PHE A 86 8.18 -7.57 -6.97
CA PHE A 86 7.58 -6.67 -7.97
C PHE A 86 7.37 -5.24 -7.44
N GLY A 87 7.13 -5.07 -6.14
CA GLY A 87 7.00 -3.73 -5.54
C GLY A 87 8.34 -3.00 -5.39
N GLY A 88 9.42 -3.73 -5.08
CA GLY A 88 10.75 -3.14 -4.88
C GLY A 88 11.33 -2.49 -6.15
N LEU A 89 11.16 -3.11 -7.32
CA LEU A 89 11.66 -2.57 -8.59
C LEU A 89 10.90 -1.29 -9.00
N ALA A 90 9.57 -1.31 -8.90
CA ALA A 90 8.74 -0.16 -9.25
C ALA A 90 9.02 1.05 -8.36
N VAL A 91 9.20 0.84 -7.05
CA VAL A 91 9.53 1.90 -6.09
C VAL A 91 10.93 2.49 -6.34
N ASN A 92 11.90 1.68 -6.74
CA ASN A 92 13.24 2.17 -7.04
C ASN A 92 13.29 3.04 -8.31
N GLU A 93 12.54 2.68 -9.37
CA GLU A 93 12.43 3.52 -10.57
C GLU A 93 11.69 4.84 -10.27
N MET A 94 10.60 4.80 -9.49
CA MET A 94 9.90 6.01 -9.05
C MET A 94 10.81 6.94 -8.21
N LYS A 95 11.64 6.38 -7.32
CA LYS A 95 12.62 7.16 -6.54
C LYS A 95 13.68 7.81 -7.43
N LYS A 96 14.13 7.14 -8.49
CA LYS A 96 15.09 7.72 -9.45
C LYS A 96 14.45 8.89 -10.20
N VAL A 97 13.23 8.73 -10.70
CA VAL A 97 12.48 9.81 -11.37
C VAL A 97 12.26 10.99 -10.43
N ALA A 98 11.83 10.73 -9.20
CA ALA A 98 11.65 11.77 -8.19
C ALA A 98 12.96 12.49 -7.85
N ALA A 99 14.08 11.77 -7.73
CA ALA A 99 15.38 12.36 -7.47
C ALA A 99 15.84 13.25 -8.64
N ALA A 100 15.68 12.80 -9.89
CA ALA A 100 16.05 13.58 -11.07
C ALA A 100 15.28 14.91 -11.14
N ALA A 101 13.95 14.85 -11.01
CA ALA A 101 13.12 16.05 -11.05
C ALA A 101 13.31 16.96 -9.82
N ALA A 102 13.67 16.41 -8.65
CA ALA A 102 14.09 17.20 -7.49
C ALA A 102 15.41 17.95 -7.75
N THR A 103 16.40 17.30 -8.36
CA THR A 103 17.67 17.97 -8.72
C THR A 103 17.46 19.07 -9.76
N GLU A 104 16.59 18.86 -10.75
CA GLU A 104 16.25 19.88 -11.75
C GLU A 104 15.58 21.10 -11.10
N ALA A 105 14.61 20.87 -10.22
CA ALA A 105 13.96 21.94 -9.46
C ALA A 105 14.95 22.72 -8.59
N GLY A 106 15.87 22.01 -7.93
CA GLY A 106 16.94 22.62 -7.15
C GLY A 106 17.89 23.48 -7.99
N ILE A 107 18.40 22.96 -9.10
CA ILE A 107 19.29 23.70 -10.02
C ILE A 107 18.60 24.97 -10.53
N LYS A 108 17.35 24.85 -10.99
CA LYS A 108 16.56 26.01 -11.45
C LYS A 108 16.47 27.08 -10.36
N LYS A 109 16.17 26.68 -9.12
CA LYS A 109 16.05 27.62 -8.00
C LYS A 109 17.38 28.25 -7.59
N ALA A 110 18.48 27.49 -7.66
CA ALA A 110 19.83 28.01 -7.42
C ALA A 110 20.20 29.08 -8.46
N ILE A 111 19.91 28.82 -9.74
CA ILE A 111 20.13 29.78 -10.83
C ILE A 111 19.29 31.05 -10.62
N GLU A 112 17.99 30.90 -10.29
CA GLU A 112 17.14 32.06 -9.98
C GLU A 112 17.69 32.89 -8.81
N GLY A 113 18.10 32.22 -7.72
CA GLY A 113 18.62 32.84 -6.51
C GLY A 113 19.94 33.58 -6.75
N VAL A 114 20.93 32.90 -7.35
CA VAL A 114 22.22 33.52 -7.69
C VAL A 114 22.04 34.63 -8.72
N GLY A 115 21.19 34.42 -9.73
CA GLY A 115 20.93 35.41 -10.77
C GLY A 115 20.23 36.68 -10.28
N SER A 116 19.54 36.60 -9.13
CA SER A 116 18.93 37.77 -8.49
C SER A 116 19.93 38.65 -7.72
N ILE A 117 21.15 38.15 -7.46
CA ILE A 117 22.20 38.92 -6.79
C ILE A 117 22.64 40.04 -7.73
N PHE A 118 22.25 41.28 -7.43
CA PHE A 118 22.56 42.47 -8.23
C PHE A 118 22.34 42.29 -9.75
N GLU A 119 21.26 41.60 -10.11
CA GLU A 119 20.84 41.36 -11.51
C GLU A 119 21.88 40.64 -12.38
N LEU A 120 22.62 39.67 -11.82
CA LEU A 120 23.49 38.75 -12.58
C LEU A 120 22.79 38.02 -13.74
N ASN A 121 21.45 37.99 -13.76
CA ASN A 121 20.64 37.47 -14.87
C ASN A 121 20.62 38.37 -16.11
N VAL A 122 20.95 39.65 -16.00
CA VAL A 122 20.95 40.60 -17.10
C VAL A 122 22.37 40.71 -17.66
N GLU A 123 22.56 40.15 -18.87
CA GLU A 123 23.74 40.41 -19.72
C GLU A 123 25.10 40.09 -19.04
N SER A 124 25.38 38.80 -18.81
CA SER A 124 26.67 38.29 -18.33
C SER A 124 27.46 37.62 -19.46
N THR A 125 28.74 37.96 -19.61
CA THR A 125 29.63 37.27 -20.58
C THR A 125 30.04 35.88 -20.06
N ILE A 126 30.16 35.73 -18.73
CA ILE A 126 30.43 34.46 -18.07
C ILE A 126 29.14 33.62 -18.04
N GLN A 127 29.22 32.38 -18.54
CA GLN A 127 28.15 31.38 -18.48
C GLN A 127 28.04 30.74 -17.08
N TRP A 128 27.89 31.55 -16.04
CA TRP A 128 27.91 31.07 -14.65
C TRP A 128 26.78 30.08 -14.34
N ARG A 129 25.68 30.12 -15.12
CA ARG A 129 24.59 29.16 -15.03
C ARG A 129 25.04 27.72 -15.28
N GLU A 130 25.98 27.50 -16.20
CA GLU A 130 26.51 26.18 -16.53
C GLU A 130 27.42 25.63 -15.42
N ILE A 131 27.95 26.51 -14.57
CA ILE A 131 28.77 26.14 -13.41
C ILE A 131 27.89 25.52 -12.31
N ILE A 132 26.59 25.85 -12.26
CA ILE A 132 25.64 25.27 -11.30
C ILE A 132 25.08 23.96 -11.86
N HIS A 133 25.31 22.85 -11.16
CA HIS A 133 24.88 21.52 -11.55
C HIS A 133 24.46 20.67 -10.33
N ALA A 134 24.05 19.43 -10.58
CA ALA A 134 23.51 18.53 -9.56
C ALA A 134 24.43 18.28 -8.34
N GLY A 135 25.74 18.52 -8.47
CA GLY A 135 26.72 18.32 -7.41
C GLY A 135 26.92 19.51 -6.48
N ASN A 136 26.46 20.71 -6.86
CA ASN A 136 26.79 21.94 -6.14
C ASN A 136 25.61 22.89 -5.86
N TYR A 137 24.47 22.73 -6.51
CA TYR A 137 23.35 23.68 -6.47
C TYR A 137 22.82 24.02 -5.07
N ASN A 138 22.96 23.11 -4.10
CA ASN A 138 22.54 23.28 -2.72
C ASN A 138 23.70 23.44 -1.73
N GLN A 139 24.93 23.56 -2.22
CA GLN A 139 26.13 23.67 -1.41
C GLN A 139 26.49 25.15 -1.21
N LYS A 140 26.26 25.66 0.00
CA LYS A 140 26.54 27.05 0.37
C LYS A 140 27.97 27.49 0.03
N MET A 141 28.95 26.63 0.31
CA MET A 141 30.36 26.93 0.06
C MET A 141 30.63 27.09 -1.45
N LEU A 142 30.20 26.13 -2.26
CA LEU A 142 30.43 26.16 -3.70
C LEU A 142 29.69 27.31 -4.40
N LEU A 143 28.46 27.63 -3.98
CA LEU A 143 27.75 28.80 -4.52
C LEU A 143 28.43 30.12 -4.13
N SER A 144 28.99 30.20 -2.91
CA SER A 144 29.78 31.36 -2.49
C SER A 144 31.05 31.50 -3.35
N ASP A 145 31.74 30.39 -3.63
CA ASP A 145 32.93 30.38 -4.47
C ASP A 145 32.64 30.86 -5.89
N ILE A 146 31.51 30.44 -6.48
CA ILE A 146 31.07 30.90 -7.82
C ILE A 146 30.92 32.43 -7.83
N VAL A 147 30.23 32.99 -6.84
CA VAL A 147 29.99 34.44 -6.79
C VAL A 147 31.26 35.22 -6.46
N ASN A 148 32.21 34.62 -5.74
CA ASN A 148 33.54 35.19 -5.53
C ASN A 148 34.39 35.21 -6.81
N VAL A 149 34.33 34.15 -7.63
CA VAL A 149 34.97 34.12 -8.96
C VAL A 149 34.39 35.21 -9.85
N LEU A 150 33.05 35.36 -9.87
CA LEU A 150 32.38 36.44 -10.58
C LEU A 150 32.84 37.83 -10.12
N ASN A 151 32.97 38.02 -8.80
CA ASN A 151 33.47 39.26 -8.21
C ASN A 151 34.89 39.60 -8.65
N ASN A 152 35.79 38.61 -8.68
CA ASN A 152 37.16 38.83 -9.13
C ASN A 152 37.22 39.12 -10.64
N GLY A 153 36.36 38.48 -11.45
CA GLY A 153 36.28 38.73 -12.90
C GLY A 153 35.81 40.15 -13.27
N CYS A 154 35.23 40.92 -12.34
CA CYS A 154 34.88 42.33 -12.57
C CYS A 154 36.09 43.26 -12.72
N GLU A 155 37.31 42.77 -12.41
CA GLU A 155 38.57 43.47 -12.66
C GLU A 155 38.91 43.49 -14.16
N ASP A 156 38.49 42.46 -14.91
CA ASP A 156 38.77 42.31 -16.35
C ASP A 156 37.83 43.14 -17.26
N GLY A 157 36.77 43.74 -16.70
CA GLY A 157 35.83 44.59 -17.42
C GLY A 157 34.42 44.63 -16.82
N PRO A 158 33.58 45.63 -17.16
CA PRO A 158 32.26 45.82 -16.54
C PRO A 158 31.20 44.77 -16.92
N SER A 159 31.42 43.95 -17.95
CA SER A 159 30.42 43.02 -18.49
C SER A 159 30.71 41.53 -18.20
N SER A 160 31.77 41.22 -17.47
CA SER A 160 32.20 39.83 -17.24
C SER A 160 31.19 39.05 -16.41
N ALA A 161 30.84 39.54 -15.22
CA ALA A 161 29.84 38.94 -14.36
C ALA A 161 28.44 39.54 -14.53
N GLY A 162 28.33 40.79 -15.00
CA GLY A 162 27.09 41.52 -15.19
C GLY A 162 27.28 43.00 -14.85
N PRO A 163 26.70 43.95 -15.63
CA PRO A 163 27.01 45.37 -15.53
C PRO A 163 26.71 45.96 -14.13
N LEU A 164 25.54 45.64 -13.58
CA LEU A 164 25.15 46.12 -12.25
C LEU A 164 25.97 45.47 -11.14
N PHE A 165 26.17 44.16 -11.20
CA PHE A 165 27.00 43.44 -10.23
C PHE A 165 28.43 44.00 -10.16
N CYS A 166 29.07 44.22 -11.31
CA CYS A 166 30.42 44.78 -11.37
C CYS A 166 30.48 46.25 -10.97
N GLN A 167 29.46 47.06 -11.29
CA GLN A 167 29.38 48.45 -10.84
C GLN A 167 29.30 48.55 -9.31
N VAL A 168 28.47 47.71 -8.69
CA VAL A 168 28.37 47.66 -7.23
C VAL A 168 29.70 47.19 -6.62
N SER A 169 30.29 46.11 -7.15
CA SER A 169 31.60 45.61 -6.68
C SER A 169 32.70 46.68 -6.69
N LYS A 170 32.80 47.45 -7.78
CA LYS A 170 33.78 48.55 -7.91
C LYS A 170 33.54 49.65 -6.88
N SER A 171 32.28 50.04 -6.68
CA SER A 171 31.89 51.06 -5.70
C SER A 171 32.29 50.67 -4.26
N PHE A 172 32.19 49.39 -3.91
CA PHE A 172 32.64 48.88 -2.61
C PHE A 172 34.17 48.80 -2.51
N THR A 173 34.85 48.49 -3.61
CA THR A 173 36.32 48.45 -3.68
C THR A 173 36.91 49.85 -3.50
N GLU A 174 36.36 50.87 -4.17
CA GLU A 174 36.76 52.27 -4.05
C GLU A 174 36.60 52.80 -2.61
N LYS A 175 35.59 52.33 -1.89
CA LYS A 175 35.33 52.69 -0.49
C LYS A 175 36.16 51.88 0.52
N SER A 176 37.10 51.05 0.08
CA SER A 176 37.85 50.11 0.93
C SER A 176 36.95 49.13 1.71
N GLN A 177 35.75 48.84 1.20
CA GLN A 177 34.75 47.95 1.80
C GLN A 177 34.63 46.60 1.06
N ARG A 178 35.66 46.20 0.31
CA ARG A 178 35.71 44.91 -0.40
C ARG A 178 35.37 43.70 0.50
N PRO A 179 35.87 43.58 1.75
CA PRO A 179 35.53 42.46 2.62
C PRO A 179 34.03 42.37 2.96
N VAL A 180 33.37 43.53 3.07
CA VAL A 180 31.93 43.61 3.35
C VAL A 180 31.16 43.11 2.13
N PHE A 181 31.52 43.56 0.93
CA PHE A 181 30.88 43.12 -0.31
C PHE A 181 31.02 41.62 -0.53
N THR A 182 32.23 41.07 -0.39
CA THR A 182 32.51 39.62 -0.51
C THR A 182 31.68 38.80 0.48
N LYS A 183 31.53 39.30 1.72
CA LYS A 183 30.68 38.65 2.72
C LYS A 183 29.21 38.68 2.31
N THR A 184 28.70 39.83 1.87
CA THR A 184 27.29 40.01 1.47
C THR A 184 26.91 39.10 0.29
N ILE A 185 27.75 39.06 -0.75
CA ILE A 185 27.47 38.19 -1.92
C ILE A 185 27.55 36.70 -1.57
N SER A 186 28.46 36.32 -0.67
CA SER A 186 28.56 34.94 -0.17
C SER A 186 27.35 34.54 0.68
N GLU A 187 26.84 35.46 1.51
CA GLU A 187 25.62 35.23 2.29
C GLU A 187 24.39 35.07 1.38
N MET A 188 24.23 35.92 0.36
CA MET A 188 23.14 35.79 -0.61
C MET A 188 23.23 34.49 -1.42
N ALA A 189 24.44 34.13 -1.86
CA ALA A 189 24.68 32.85 -2.55
C ALA A 189 24.37 31.64 -1.65
N GLY A 190 24.70 31.74 -0.36
CA GLY A 190 24.33 30.75 0.64
C GLY A 190 22.81 30.62 0.85
N ASN A 191 22.09 31.74 0.89
CA ASN A 191 20.63 31.74 0.98
C ASN A 191 19.99 31.15 -0.29
N ALA A 192 20.57 31.40 -1.46
CA ALA A 192 20.16 30.78 -2.71
C ALA A 192 20.37 29.26 -2.68
N ALA A 193 21.49 28.78 -2.16
CA ALA A 193 21.78 27.35 -1.98
C ALA A 193 20.75 26.68 -1.04
N GLU A 194 20.40 27.34 0.06
CA GLU A 194 19.41 26.83 1.01
C GLU A 194 18.00 26.78 0.40
N ALA A 195 17.58 27.83 -0.30
CA ALA A 195 16.33 27.86 -1.03
C ALA A 195 16.27 26.78 -2.11
N ALA A 196 17.39 26.52 -2.79
CA ALA A 196 17.52 25.48 -3.79
C ALA A 196 17.44 24.06 -3.18
N GLY A 197 18.09 23.83 -2.04
CA GLY A 197 17.96 22.59 -1.28
C GLY A 197 16.53 22.35 -0.81
N LYS A 198 15.85 23.40 -0.33
CA LYS A 198 14.44 23.33 0.07
C LYS A 198 13.52 22.99 -1.10
N ALA A 199 13.69 23.66 -2.24
CA ALA A 199 12.91 23.39 -3.44
C ALA A 199 13.08 21.95 -3.96
N ALA A 200 14.31 21.44 -3.93
CA ALA A 200 14.58 20.04 -4.29
C ALA A 200 13.87 19.07 -3.34
N ASN A 201 13.95 19.30 -2.02
CA ASN A 201 13.31 18.46 -1.01
C ASN A 201 11.78 18.48 -1.11
N GLU A 202 11.18 19.66 -1.32
CA GLU A 202 9.74 19.81 -1.52
C GLU A 202 9.30 19.03 -2.77
N LYS A 203 10.05 19.16 -3.87
CA LYS A 203 9.72 18.47 -5.12
C LYS A 203 9.87 16.95 -4.99
N TYR A 204 10.89 16.48 -4.27
CA TYR A 204 11.06 15.07 -3.97
C TYR A 204 9.91 14.52 -3.11
N ALA A 205 9.50 15.27 -2.08
CA ALA A 205 8.39 14.90 -1.21
C ALA A 205 7.05 14.86 -1.96
N GLU A 206 6.80 15.82 -2.87
CA GLU A 206 5.61 15.86 -3.73
C GLU A 206 5.50 14.59 -4.59
N MET A 207 6.58 14.17 -5.25
CA MET A 207 6.58 13.00 -6.13
C MET A 207 6.61 11.65 -5.40
N THR A 208 7.16 11.62 -4.18
CA THR A 208 7.19 10.41 -3.36
C THR A 208 6.00 10.29 -2.41
N SER A 209 5.08 11.26 -2.41
CA SER A 209 3.91 11.23 -1.55
C SER A 209 2.98 10.07 -1.91
N VAL A 210 2.42 9.44 -0.88
CA VAL A 210 1.45 8.35 -1.04
C VAL A 210 0.22 8.82 -1.83
N GLY A 211 -0.17 10.09 -1.66
CA GLY A 211 -1.28 10.69 -2.41
C GLY A 211 -1.01 10.72 -3.92
N THR A 212 0.20 11.09 -4.33
CA THR A 212 0.60 11.15 -5.75
C THR A 212 0.75 9.76 -6.35
N ILE A 213 1.37 8.83 -5.61
CA ILE A 213 1.59 7.45 -6.08
C ILE A 213 0.27 6.67 -6.21
N CYS A 214 -0.64 6.81 -5.24
CA CYS A 214 -1.92 6.10 -5.23
C CYS A 214 -2.99 6.75 -6.12
N SER A 215 -2.77 7.99 -6.57
CA SER A 215 -3.65 8.68 -7.51
C SER A 215 -3.18 8.58 -8.96
N ASP A 216 -2.00 8.00 -9.20
CA ASP A 216 -1.50 7.77 -10.56
C ASP A 216 -2.42 6.74 -11.26
N PRO A 217 -3.07 7.12 -12.37
CA PRO A 217 -3.98 6.22 -13.08
C PRO A 217 -3.31 4.93 -13.56
N ILE A 218 -1.99 4.95 -13.81
CA ILE A 218 -1.21 3.77 -14.19
C ILE A 218 -1.11 2.81 -12.99
N VAL A 219 -0.84 3.34 -11.80
CA VAL A 219 -0.74 2.56 -10.56
C VAL A 219 -2.10 1.98 -10.18
N ILE A 220 -3.17 2.78 -10.28
CA ILE A 220 -4.54 2.32 -10.04
C ILE A 220 -4.92 1.19 -11.00
N SER A 221 -4.61 1.34 -12.29
CA SER A 221 -4.86 0.30 -13.29
C SER A 221 -4.13 -1.01 -12.95
N ALA A 222 -2.85 -0.93 -12.58
CA ALA A 222 -2.06 -2.08 -12.19
C ALA A 222 -2.63 -2.78 -10.94
N ILE A 223 -3.06 -2.01 -9.92
CA ILE A 223 -3.70 -2.55 -8.71
C ILE A 223 -4.99 -3.30 -9.07
N VAL A 224 -5.84 -2.72 -9.93
CA VAL A 224 -7.09 -3.36 -10.38
C VAL A 224 -6.80 -4.68 -11.09
N VAL A 225 -5.80 -4.73 -11.97
CA VAL A 225 -5.41 -5.97 -12.68
C VAL A 225 -4.93 -7.04 -11.69
N VAL A 226 -4.10 -6.68 -10.71
CA VAL A 226 -3.63 -7.62 -9.68
C VAL A 226 -4.79 -8.16 -8.85
N ILE A 227 -5.74 -7.31 -8.46
CA ILE A 227 -6.94 -7.73 -7.71
C ILE A 227 -7.76 -8.74 -8.52
N ILE A 228 -8.00 -8.46 -9.81
CA ILE A 228 -8.73 -9.38 -10.69
C ILE A 228 -7.99 -10.73 -10.79
N ALA A 229 -6.67 -10.71 -10.97
CA ALA A 229 -5.87 -11.94 -11.03
C ALA A 229 -5.96 -12.76 -9.72
N VAL A 230 -5.93 -12.11 -8.56
CA VAL A 230 -6.10 -12.77 -7.25
C VAL A 230 -7.50 -13.38 -7.10
N ILE A 231 -8.55 -12.65 -7.49
CA ILE A 231 -9.93 -13.17 -7.47
C ILE A 231 -10.05 -14.42 -8.36
N LEU A 232 -9.52 -14.36 -9.59
CA LEU A 232 -9.51 -15.49 -10.51
C LEU A 232 -8.74 -16.69 -9.93
N LEU A 233 -7.60 -16.45 -9.28
CA LEU A 233 -6.80 -17.49 -8.63
C LEU A 233 -7.58 -18.15 -7.48
N ILE A 234 -8.26 -17.37 -6.64
CA ILE A 234 -9.09 -17.90 -5.55
C ILE A 234 -10.26 -18.74 -6.11
N ILE A 235 -10.99 -18.24 -7.10
CA ILE A 235 -12.08 -18.98 -7.76
C ILE A 235 -11.56 -20.28 -8.36
N TYR A 236 -10.43 -20.22 -9.07
CA TYR A 236 -9.78 -21.39 -9.66
C TYR A 236 -9.43 -22.44 -8.59
N LEU A 237 -8.84 -22.04 -7.47
CA LEU A 237 -8.51 -22.95 -6.37
C LEU A 237 -9.77 -23.60 -5.78
N ILE A 238 -10.86 -22.84 -5.59
CA ILE A 238 -12.14 -23.38 -5.11
C ILE A 238 -12.71 -24.41 -6.10
N LEU A 239 -12.74 -24.10 -7.40
CA LEU A 239 -13.23 -25.00 -8.43
C LEU A 239 -12.38 -26.27 -8.54
N ARG A 240 -11.05 -26.12 -8.49
CA ARG A 240 -10.11 -27.24 -8.49
C ARG A 240 -10.31 -28.13 -7.28
N TYR A 241 -10.50 -27.54 -6.10
CA TYR A 241 -10.79 -28.27 -4.87
C TYR A 241 -12.10 -29.07 -4.98
N ARG A 242 -13.17 -28.44 -5.48
CA ARG A 242 -14.47 -29.12 -5.70
C ARG A 242 -14.36 -30.29 -6.69
N ARG A 243 -13.61 -30.12 -7.79
CA ARG A 243 -13.42 -31.16 -8.81
C ARG A 243 -12.69 -32.37 -8.23
N LYS A 244 -11.64 -32.14 -7.43
CA LYS A 244 -10.88 -33.22 -6.76
C LYS A 244 -11.74 -33.99 -5.76
N GLN A 245 -12.54 -33.29 -4.95
CA GLN A 245 -13.54 -33.91 -4.07
C GLN A 245 -14.53 -34.80 -4.83
N LYS A 246 -15.06 -34.33 -5.98
CA LYS A 246 -16.02 -35.11 -6.78
C LYS A 246 -15.40 -36.38 -7.36
N MET A 247 -14.12 -36.35 -7.76
CA MET A 247 -13.40 -37.53 -8.26
C MET A 247 -13.13 -38.55 -7.14
N ASN A 248 -12.73 -38.10 -5.96
CA ASN A 248 -12.50 -38.97 -4.81
C ASN A 248 -13.76 -39.71 -4.36
N LYS A 249 -14.94 -39.06 -4.47
CA LYS A 249 -16.22 -39.74 -4.21
C LYS A 249 -16.57 -40.80 -5.24
N LYS A 250 -16.16 -40.65 -6.51
CA LYS A 250 -16.48 -41.60 -7.59
C LYS A 250 -15.62 -42.87 -7.57
N LEU A 251 -14.37 -42.76 -7.13
CA LEU A 251 -13.40 -43.85 -7.03
C LEU A 251 -13.93 -45.15 -6.37
N PRO A 252 -14.61 -45.10 -5.20
CA PRO A 252 -15.16 -46.31 -4.58
C PRO A 252 -16.32 -46.92 -5.39
N TYR A 253 -17.19 -46.14 -6.02
CA TYR A 253 -18.29 -46.67 -6.84
C TYR A 253 -17.79 -47.34 -8.13
N THR A 254 -16.74 -46.82 -8.75
CA THR A 254 -16.09 -47.48 -9.90
C THR A 254 -15.40 -48.79 -9.53
N LYS A 255 -14.97 -48.98 -8.28
CA LYS A 255 -14.42 -50.26 -7.81
C LYS A 255 -15.51 -51.30 -7.60
N LEU A 256 -16.69 -50.91 -7.12
CA LEU A 256 -17.83 -51.81 -6.89
C LEU A 256 -18.52 -52.28 -8.19
N LEU A 257 -18.44 -51.51 -9.27
CA LEU A 257 -19.06 -51.85 -10.57
C LEU A 257 -18.18 -52.77 -11.46
N ASN A 258 -16.90 -52.91 -11.14
CA ASN A 258 -15.95 -53.73 -11.90
C ASN A 258 -15.67 -55.08 -11.23
N GLN A 259 -16.55 -55.50 -10.32
CA GLN A 259 -16.52 -56.77 -9.61
C GLN A 259 -17.75 -57.58 -10.01
#